data_AF-A0A7J6M5V3-F1
#
_entry.id   AF-A0A7J6M5V3-F1
#
_cell.length_a   1.000
_cell.length_b   1.000
_cell.length_c   1.000
_cell.angle_alpha   90.00
_cell.angle_beta   90.00
_cell.angle_gamma   90.00
#
_symmetry.space_group_name_H-M   'P 1'
#
loop_
_entity.id
_entity.type
_entity.pdbx_description
1 polymer ?
#
loop_
_entity_poly.entity_id
_entity_poly.type
_entity_poly.pdbx_seq_one_letter_code
_entity_poly.pdbx_strand_id
1 'polypeptide(L)'
;MAFNSNSELGIKLSPIESFKVNVLLDEALNKFQFLNSLGTNASIHREELTRFMGDEISRSIMDQKELQTRYEALVTLRDQQLSNKLSDRVRLQEIQTTLNDITTRLGERNKNLCRNLRSNPDIPANLAKMQKERDLAQEWINDLKLELHHSFTFLHLRQKVDEEKKALNYLSVVKAREQAASMDVINLQQHLHQEYEEEKAETRQANSEIRKLKEELVRSRSVADIELRFEEKRLEARERTATNKWSSNDTTERGERAAPRHIIILRFHEEERQLLDEMEDIKERHAIEKQAALAHALSMNEKIEQINDDRTRWQDTSDREIRKAQESDIKVLTTRRNDILEELDTLQGRKDDEVMEVKLKEQKATDRRVSGEHLAIHTHLMDTAGVGLLQHQGRLYIEKRKLLDSKKGGKKGGKEGGKKKK
;
A
#
# COMPACT_ATOMS: atom_id res chain seq x y z
N MET A 1 7.24 -35.87 29.15
CA MET A 1 6.80 -34.77 30.04
C MET A 1 5.33 -34.54 29.78
N ALA A 2 4.48 -35.00 30.68
CA ALA A 2 3.04 -34.89 30.58
C ALA A 2 2.63 -33.45 30.90
N PHE A 3 2.12 -32.72 29.91
CA PHE A 3 1.52 -31.41 30.13
C PHE A 3 0.17 -31.61 30.81
N ASN A 4 0.03 -31.00 31.99
CA ASN A 4 -1.17 -30.90 32.81
C ASN A 4 -2.39 -30.51 31.96
N SER A 5 -3.27 -31.47 31.67
CA SER A 5 -4.55 -31.28 30.99
C SER A 5 -5.74 -31.20 31.97
N ASN A 6 -5.52 -30.79 33.22
CA ASN A 6 -6.55 -30.84 34.28
C ASN A 6 -6.76 -29.53 35.08
N SER A 7 -6.50 -28.35 34.50
CA SER A 7 -6.79 -27.06 35.16
C SER A 7 -7.57 -26.04 34.31
N GLU A 8 -8.29 -26.47 33.27
CA GLU A 8 -9.19 -25.62 32.48
C GLU A 8 -10.67 -25.79 32.88
N LEU A 9 -10.94 -25.95 34.18
CA LEU A 9 -12.26 -25.60 34.70
C LEU A 9 -12.40 -24.08 34.54
N GLY A 10 -13.14 -23.66 33.52
CA GLY A 10 -13.32 -22.26 33.15
C GLY A 10 -13.53 -21.37 34.38
N ILE A 11 -12.68 -20.36 34.53
CA ILE A 11 -12.72 -19.42 35.64
C ILE A 11 -14.09 -18.74 35.63
N LYS A 12 -14.96 -19.19 36.53
CA LYS A 12 -16.29 -18.61 36.76
C LYS A 12 -16.20 -17.63 37.91
N LEU A 13 -16.71 -16.43 37.68
CA LEU A 13 -16.87 -15.42 38.71
C LEU A 13 -18.09 -15.74 39.56
N SER A 14 -18.09 -15.28 40.81
CA SER A 14 -19.32 -15.32 41.60
C SER A 14 -20.36 -14.35 41.01
N PRO A 15 -21.67 -14.60 41.22
CA PRO A 15 -22.71 -13.70 40.71
C PRO A 15 -22.54 -12.25 41.18
N ILE A 16 -22.03 -12.05 42.40
CA ILE A 16 -21.77 -10.72 42.97
C ILE A 16 -20.60 -10.05 42.26
N GLU A 17 -19.53 -10.79 41.95
CA GLU A 17 -18.38 -10.25 41.21
C GLU A 17 -18.77 -9.90 39.77
N SER A 18 -19.48 -10.78 39.07
CA SER A 18 -19.97 -10.51 37.72
C SER A 18 -20.91 -9.30 37.69
N PHE A 19 -21.79 -9.15 38.69
CA PHE A 19 -22.64 -7.98 38.80
C PHE A 19 -21.83 -6.69 38.99
N LYS A 20 -20.83 -6.69 39.90
CA LYS A 20 -19.95 -5.54 40.11
C LYS A 20 -19.19 -5.15 38.84
N VAL A 21 -18.66 -6.13 38.11
CA VAL A 21 -17.98 -5.89 36.84
C VAL A 21 -18.95 -5.31 35.81
N ASN A 22 -20.16 -5.87 35.68
CA ASN A 22 -21.18 -5.36 34.75
C ASN A 22 -21.53 -3.88 34.99
N VAL A 23 -21.64 -3.45 36.24
CA VAL A 23 -21.87 -2.03 36.57
C VAL A 23 -20.72 -1.15 36.07
N LEU A 24 -19.47 -1.59 36.20
CA LEU A 24 -18.31 -0.86 35.69
C LEU A 24 -18.25 -0.85 34.15
N LEU A 25 -18.64 -1.95 33.51
CA LEU A 25 -18.74 -2.03 32.04
C LEU A 25 -19.82 -1.08 31.51
N ASP A 26 -20.96 -0.95 32.21
CA ASP A 26 -22.00 0.02 31.86
C ASP A 26 -21.50 1.47 31.97
N GLU A 27 -20.76 1.79 33.02
CA GLU A 27 -20.13 3.11 33.16
C GLU A 27 -19.13 3.37 32.02
N ALA A 28 -18.33 2.37 31.65
CA ALA A 28 -17.38 2.47 30.54
C ALA A 28 -18.10 2.70 29.20
N LEU A 29 -19.17 1.95 28.91
CA LEU A 29 -19.97 2.12 27.70
C LEU A 29 -20.60 3.53 27.63
N ASN A 30 -21.12 4.04 28.75
CA ASN A 30 -21.66 5.40 28.81
C ASN A 30 -20.58 6.45 28.50
N LYS A 31 -19.36 6.28 29.02
CA LYS A 31 -18.21 7.14 28.69
C LYS A 31 -17.83 7.06 27.21
N PHE A 32 -17.88 5.88 26.61
CA PHE A 32 -17.64 5.69 25.18
C PHE A 32 -18.71 6.35 24.31
N GLN A 33 -19.98 6.24 24.67
CA GLN A 33 -21.09 6.93 24.00
C GLN A 33 -20.94 8.45 24.10
N PHE A 34 -20.55 8.96 25.26
CA PHE A 34 -20.24 10.37 25.43
C PHE A 34 -19.09 10.83 24.52
N LEU A 35 -18.00 10.06 24.44
CA LEU A 35 -16.91 10.34 23.51
C LEU A 35 -17.34 10.30 22.04
N ASN A 36 -18.21 9.37 21.65
CA ASN A 36 -18.78 9.33 20.30
C ASN A 36 -19.65 10.57 20.01
N SER A 37 -20.42 11.05 20.99
CA SER A 37 -21.20 12.29 20.87
C SER A 37 -20.34 13.56 20.78
N LEU A 38 -19.13 13.55 21.32
CA LEU A 38 -18.12 14.59 21.09
C LEU A 38 -17.48 14.44 19.70
N GLY A 39 -17.30 13.19 19.25
CA GLY A 39 -16.71 12.82 17.98
C GLY A 39 -17.53 13.20 16.75
N THR A 40 -18.83 13.46 16.86
CA THR A 40 -19.63 13.98 15.72
C THR A 40 -19.17 15.35 15.23
N ASN A 41 -18.38 16.09 16.03
CA ASN A 41 -17.69 17.32 15.60
C ASN A 41 -16.34 17.06 14.91
N ALA A 42 -15.91 15.80 14.78
CA ALA A 42 -14.61 15.43 14.22
C ALA A 42 -14.48 15.78 12.72
N SER A 43 -15.60 15.94 11.99
CA SER A 43 -15.54 16.42 10.60
C SER A 43 -15.04 17.87 10.51
N ILE A 44 -15.44 18.71 11.45
CA ILE A 44 -15.00 20.12 11.53
C ILE A 44 -13.53 20.16 11.94
N HIS A 45 -13.15 19.39 12.96
CA HIS A 45 -11.75 19.31 13.40
C HIS A 45 -10.82 18.63 12.36
N ARG A 46 -11.34 17.75 11.50
CA ARG A 46 -10.59 17.15 10.39
C ARG A 46 -10.17 18.21 9.37
N GLU A 47 -11.08 19.10 8.99
CA GLU A 47 -10.79 20.18 8.06
C GLU A 47 -9.87 21.23 8.69
N GLU A 48 -10.11 21.59 9.96
CA GLU A 48 -9.25 22.51 10.71
C GLU A 48 -7.81 21.99 10.86
N LEU A 49 -7.62 20.71 11.21
CA LEU A 49 -6.29 20.14 11.41
C LEU A 49 -5.53 19.99 10.08
N THR A 50 -6.23 19.58 9.02
CA THR A 50 -5.66 19.52 7.66
C THR A 50 -5.27 20.91 7.17
N ARG A 51 -6.13 21.91 7.42
CA ARG A 51 -5.86 23.31 7.08
C ARG A 51 -4.70 23.88 7.89
N PHE A 52 -4.66 23.65 9.19
CA PHE A 52 -3.56 24.07 10.07
C PHE A 52 -2.22 23.52 9.60
N MET A 53 -2.17 22.24 9.19
CA MET A 53 -0.97 21.66 8.60
C MET A 53 -0.62 22.28 7.25
N GLY A 54 -1.60 22.57 6.40
CA GLY A 54 -1.42 23.29 5.15
C GLY A 54 -0.87 24.70 5.35
N ASP A 55 -1.35 25.42 6.35
CA ASP A 55 -0.90 26.76 6.73
C ASP A 55 0.55 26.71 7.26
N GLU A 56 0.89 25.71 8.07
CA GLU A 56 2.26 25.51 8.58
C GLU A 56 3.26 25.13 7.47
N ILE A 57 2.85 24.28 6.51
CA ILE A 57 3.65 23.99 5.32
C ILE A 57 3.84 25.26 4.49
N SER A 58 2.78 26.04 4.30
CA SER A 58 2.83 27.30 3.55
C SER A 58 3.77 28.31 4.23
N ARG A 59 3.70 28.43 5.55
CA ARG A 59 4.63 29.25 6.36
C ARG A 59 6.07 28.77 6.21
N SER A 60 6.32 27.45 6.30
CA SER A 60 7.66 26.90 6.13
C SER A 60 8.24 27.16 4.74
N ILE A 61 7.41 27.15 3.69
CA ILE A 61 7.81 27.50 2.31
C ILE A 61 8.13 29.00 2.21
N MET A 62 7.34 29.85 2.85
CA MET A 62 7.60 31.29 2.88
C MET A 62 8.92 31.61 3.60
N ASP A 63 9.16 31.02 4.77
CA ASP A 63 10.41 31.17 5.52
C ASP A 63 11.63 30.70 4.69
N GLN A 64 11.48 29.59 3.95
CA GLN A 64 12.53 29.09 3.06
C GLN A 64 12.80 30.04 1.90
N LYS A 65 11.76 30.58 1.25
CA LYS A 65 11.92 31.59 0.19
C LYS A 65 12.60 32.85 0.70
N GLU A 66 12.23 33.32 1.89
CA GLU A 66 12.86 34.49 2.50
C GLU A 66 14.35 34.24 2.76
N LEU A 67 14.72 33.08 3.28
CA LEU A 67 16.12 32.69 3.46
C LEU A 67 16.87 32.59 2.12
N GLN A 68 16.25 32.07 1.07
CA GLN A 68 16.82 32.04 -0.29
C GLN A 68 17.07 33.45 -0.83
N THR A 69 16.11 34.35 -0.71
CA THR A 69 16.27 35.75 -1.14
C THR A 69 17.40 36.44 -0.36
N ARG A 70 17.49 36.23 0.96
CA ARG A 70 18.59 36.78 1.78
C ARG A 70 19.94 36.17 1.38
N TYR A 71 19.98 34.88 1.05
CA TYR A 71 21.20 34.21 0.57
C TYR A 71 21.67 34.82 -0.76
N GLU A 72 20.78 34.96 -1.75
CA GLU A 72 21.08 35.58 -3.05
C GLU A 72 21.59 37.03 -2.89
N ALA A 73 20.96 37.81 -2.01
CA ALA A 73 21.41 39.17 -1.69
C ALA A 73 22.82 39.20 -1.07
N LEU A 74 23.17 38.24 -0.20
CA LEU A 74 24.51 38.16 0.38
C LEU A 74 25.56 37.66 -0.62
N VAL A 75 25.21 36.74 -1.52
CA VAL A 75 26.11 36.29 -2.60
C VAL A 75 26.44 37.45 -3.54
N THR A 76 25.42 38.19 -3.98
CA THR A 76 25.62 39.38 -4.82
C THR A 76 26.45 40.45 -4.11
N LEU A 77 26.21 40.69 -2.81
CA LEU A 77 27.02 41.61 -2.01
C LEU A 77 28.48 41.12 -1.88
N ARG A 78 28.70 39.82 -1.67
CA ARG A 78 30.03 39.20 -1.62
C ARG A 78 30.79 39.42 -2.93
N ASP A 79 30.14 39.16 -4.06
CA ASP A 79 30.75 39.29 -5.39
C ASP A 79 31.08 40.76 -5.72
N GLN A 80 30.24 41.70 -5.28
CA GLN A 80 30.53 43.14 -5.34
C GLN A 80 31.73 43.53 -4.46
N GLN A 81 31.85 42.98 -3.26
CA GLN A 81 33.01 43.22 -2.40
C GLN A 81 34.30 42.63 -2.99
N LEU A 82 34.24 41.44 -3.59
CA LEU A 82 35.39 40.79 -4.24
C LEU A 82 35.90 41.52 -5.49
N SER A 83 34.99 42.15 -6.25
CA SER A 83 35.34 42.90 -7.47
C SER A 83 35.89 44.30 -7.18
N ASN A 84 35.68 44.84 -5.97
CA ASN A 84 36.28 46.09 -5.54
C ASN A 84 37.77 45.89 -5.19
N LYS A 85 38.66 46.67 -5.83
CA LYS A 85 40.13 46.61 -5.66
C LYS A 85 40.63 46.96 -4.23
N LEU A 86 39.77 47.49 -3.37
CA LEU A 86 40.03 47.86 -1.96
C LEU A 86 39.00 47.17 -1.05
N SER A 87 38.90 45.84 -1.14
CA SER A 87 37.91 45.10 -0.38
C SER A 87 38.24 45.08 1.12
N ASP A 88 37.26 45.47 1.94
CA ASP A 88 37.37 45.40 3.39
C ASP A 88 37.32 43.92 3.83
N ARG A 89 38.48 43.41 4.24
CA ARG A 89 38.64 42.01 4.66
C ARG A 89 37.74 41.65 5.83
N VAL A 90 37.46 42.58 6.74
CA VAL A 90 36.59 42.36 7.91
C VAL A 90 35.16 42.16 7.43
N ARG A 91 34.66 43.08 6.60
CA ARG A 91 33.31 43.00 6.03
C ARG A 91 33.10 41.75 5.17
N LEU A 92 34.11 41.35 4.40
CA LEU A 92 34.04 40.12 3.59
C LEU A 92 33.95 38.86 4.45
N GLN A 93 34.67 38.83 5.57
CA GLN A 93 34.60 37.75 6.55
C GLN A 93 33.22 37.70 7.23
N GLU A 94 32.65 38.85 7.60
CA GLU A 94 31.30 38.95 8.16
C GLU A 94 30.22 38.43 7.19
N ILE A 95 30.31 38.80 5.90
CA ILE A 95 29.43 38.29 4.85
C ILE A 95 29.56 36.78 4.74
N GLN A 96 30.79 36.24 4.74
CA GLN A 96 31.04 34.80 4.66
C GLN A 96 30.47 34.03 5.87
N THR A 97 30.61 34.58 7.09
CA THR A 97 30.01 33.97 8.29
C THR A 97 28.48 33.98 8.24
N THR A 98 27.89 35.09 7.77
CA THR A 98 26.42 35.21 7.64
C THR A 98 25.89 34.28 6.57
N LEU A 99 26.62 34.13 5.46
CA LEU A 99 26.29 33.18 4.39
C LEU A 99 26.29 31.74 4.91
N ASN A 100 27.31 31.34 5.68
CA ASN A 100 27.37 30.02 6.29
C ASN A 100 26.21 29.76 7.28
N ASP A 101 25.83 30.76 8.09
CA ASP A 101 24.67 30.66 8.99
C ASP A 101 23.37 30.48 8.20
N ILE A 102 23.15 31.28 7.15
CA ILE A 102 21.97 31.13 6.28
C ILE A 102 21.95 29.77 5.58
N THR A 103 23.09 29.25 5.11
CA THR A 103 23.18 27.91 4.52
C THR A 103 22.80 26.82 5.52
N THR A 104 23.26 26.94 6.76
CA THR A 104 22.91 25.99 7.84
C THR A 104 21.41 26.03 8.13
N ARG A 105 20.84 27.23 8.28
CA ARG A 105 19.40 27.42 8.51
C ARG A 105 18.55 26.95 7.33
N LEU A 106 18.99 27.15 6.09
CA LEU A 106 18.36 26.60 4.90
C LEU A 106 18.35 25.07 4.93
N GLY A 107 19.46 24.45 5.32
CA GLY A 107 19.56 23.01 5.49
C GLY A 107 18.57 22.47 6.54
N GLU A 108 18.50 23.11 7.70
CA GLU A 108 17.57 22.75 8.77
C GLU A 108 16.11 22.95 8.37
N ARG A 109 15.78 24.09 7.74
CA ARG A 109 14.42 24.38 7.27
C ARG A 109 13.98 23.43 6.17
N ASN A 110 14.87 23.08 5.24
CA ASN A 110 14.57 22.10 4.21
C ASN A 110 14.38 20.70 4.80
N LYS A 111 15.21 20.30 5.77
CA LYS A 111 15.04 19.02 6.50
C LYS A 111 13.69 18.98 7.24
N ASN A 112 13.31 20.07 7.88
CA ASN A 112 12.02 20.19 8.57
C ASN A 112 10.84 20.16 7.59
N LEU A 113 10.93 20.88 6.47
CA LEU A 113 9.91 20.83 5.41
C LEU A 113 9.78 19.42 4.83
N CYS A 114 10.87 18.77 4.45
CA CYS A 114 10.86 17.39 3.96
C CYS A 114 10.28 16.42 5.01
N ARG A 115 10.63 16.60 6.29
CA ARG A 115 10.04 15.82 7.38
C ARG A 115 8.54 16.07 7.49
N ASN A 116 8.07 17.30 7.45
CA ASN A 116 6.65 17.64 7.54
C ASN A 116 5.85 17.12 6.34
N LEU A 117 6.42 17.18 5.14
CA LEU A 117 5.83 16.61 3.92
C LEU A 117 5.80 15.07 3.96
N ARG A 118 6.87 14.43 4.46
CA ARG A 118 6.97 12.97 4.58
C ARG A 118 6.11 12.41 5.71
N SER A 119 5.98 13.19 6.79
CA SER A 119 5.24 12.81 7.98
C SER A 119 3.78 13.24 7.90
N ASN A 120 3.29 13.69 6.73
CA ASN A 120 1.90 14.14 6.56
C ASN A 120 0.98 12.98 6.96
N PRO A 121 0.44 12.99 8.20
CA PRO A 121 -0.35 11.88 8.66
C PRO A 121 -1.64 11.95 7.86
N ASP A 122 -2.10 10.81 7.39
CA ASP A 122 -3.46 10.70 6.87
C ASP A 122 -4.42 10.85 8.06
N ILE A 123 -4.66 12.10 8.47
CA ILE A 123 -5.56 12.49 9.55
C ILE A 123 -6.92 11.83 9.34
N PRO A 124 -7.53 11.86 8.13
CA PRO A 124 -8.73 11.10 7.84
C PRO A 124 -8.63 9.61 8.18
N ALA A 125 -7.60 8.92 7.69
CA ALA A 125 -7.44 7.49 7.93
C ALA A 125 -7.17 7.17 9.41
N ASN A 126 -6.39 8.00 10.10
CA ASN A 126 -6.12 7.85 11.53
C ASN A 126 -7.38 8.06 12.38
N LEU A 127 -8.19 9.08 12.07
CA LEU A 127 -9.47 9.31 12.73
C LEU A 127 -10.45 8.16 12.46
N ALA A 128 -10.54 7.69 11.22
CA ALA A 128 -11.36 6.54 10.85
C ALA A 128 -10.91 5.26 11.56
N LYS A 129 -9.60 5.01 11.63
CA LYS A 129 -9.01 3.88 12.36
C LYS A 129 -9.32 3.96 13.85
N MET A 130 -9.12 5.12 14.46
CA MET A 130 -9.43 5.34 15.88
C MET A 130 -10.93 5.14 16.17
N GLN A 131 -11.82 5.57 15.27
CA GLN A 131 -13.25 5.31 15.42
C GLN A 131 -13.55 3.81 15.33
N LYS A 132 -12.98 3.12 14.34
CA LYS A 132 -13.12 1.66 14.21
C LYS A 132 -12.61 0.91 15.45
N GLU A 133 -11.47 1.31 16.01
CA GLU A 133 -10.92 0.72 17.24
C GLU A 133 -11.84 0.96 18.45
N ARG A 134 -12.48 2.14 18.55
CA ARG A 134 -13.49 2.40 19.59
C ARG A 134 -14.73 1.53 19.42
N ASP A 135 -15.22 1.39 18.19
CA ASP A 135 -16.41 0.59 17.91
C ASP A 135 -16.15 -0.89 18.27
N LEU A 136 -14.97 -1.42 17.92
CA LEU A 136 -14.53 -2.76 18.31
C LEU A 136 -14.42 -2.90 19.84
N ALA A 137 -13.86 -1.92 20.53
CA ALA A 137 -13.77 -1.95 22.00
C ALA A 137 -15.17 -1.94 22.65
N GLN A 138 -16.12 -1.17 22.12
CA GLN A 138 -17.50 -1.17 22.59
C GLN A 138 -18.19 -2.51 22.36
N GLU A 139 -17.98 -3.11 21.18
CA GLU A 139 -18.47 -4.46 20.87
C GLU A 139 -17.95 -5.48 21.89
N TRP A 140 -16.64 -5.50 22.13
CA TRP A 140 -16.02 -6.43 23.07
C TRP A 140 -16.49 -6.24 24.51
N ILE A 141 -16.71 -5.00 24.93
CA ILE A 141 -17.26 -4.70 26.26
C ILE A 141 -18.71 -5.16 26.36
N ASN A 142 -19.52 -4.96 25.32
CA ASN A 142 -20.91 -5.45 25.27
C ASN A 142 -20.97 -6.98 25.31
N ASP A 143 -20.13 -7.65 24.51
CA ASP A 143 -20.02 -9.12 24.52
C ASP A 143 -19.63 -9.64 25.89
N LEU A 144 -18.60 -9.04 26.51
CA LEU A 144 -18.18 -9.40 27.87
C LEU A 144 -19.32 -9.20 28.86
N LYS A 145 -20.04 -8.08 28.78
CA LYS A 145 -21.18 -7.79 29.66
C LYS A 145 -22.26 -8.87 29.53
N LEU A 146 -22.60 -9.26 28.30
CA LEU A 146 -23.55 -10.33 28.02
C LEU A 146 -23.03 -11.68 28.55
N GLU A 147 -21.76 -12.00 28.34
CA GLU A 147 -21.14 -13.25 28.84
C GLU A 147 -21.17 -13.31 30.37
N LEU A 148 -20.83 -12.22 31.05
CA LEU A 148 -20.85 -12.12 32.51
C LEU A 148 -22.26 -12.21 33.08
N HIS A 149 -23.26 -11.68 32.37
CA HIS A 149 -24.66 -11.74 32.79
C HIS A 149 -25.25 -13.15 32.69
N HIS A 150 -24.92 -13.91 31.64
CA HIS A 150 -25.53 -15.22 31.39
C HIS A 150 -24.72 -16.40 31.93
N SER A 151 -23.39 -16.33 31.82
CA SER A 151 -22.49 -17.48 32.03
C SER A 151 -21.56 -17.30 33.22
N PHE A 152 -21.44 -16.06 33.73
CA PHE A 152 -20.46 -15.66 34.75
C PHE A 152 -19.00 -15.97 34.36
N THR A 153 -18.70 -15.93 33.06
CA THR A 153 -17.37 -16.18 32.48
C THR A 153 -16.90 -15.00 31.65
N PHE A 154 -15.62 -15.01 31.26
CA PHE A 154 -14.99 -14.04 30.35
C PHE A 154 -14.07 -14.74 29.32
N LEU A 155 -14.37 -16.01 29.02
CA LEU A 155 -13.55 -16.86 28.18
C LEU A 155 -13.50 -16.35 26.74
N HIS A 156 -14.60 -15.77 26.25
CA HIS A 156 -14.65 -15.27 24.88
C HIS A 156 -13.75 -14.04 24.70
N LEU A 157 -13.80 -13.09 25.64
CA LEU A 157 -12.88 -11.95 25.63
C LEU A 157 -11.42 -12.41 25.73
N ARG A 158 -11.12 -13.40 26.57
CA ARG A 158 -9.77 -13.96 26.68
C ARG A 158 -9.28 -14.53 25.35
N GLN A 159 -10.12 -15.31 24.66
CA GLN A 159 -9.80 -15.85 23.34
C GLN A 159 -9.54 -14.73 22.32
N LYS A 160 -10.42 -13.72 22.23
CA LYS A 160 -10.23 -12.55 21.35
C LYS A 160 -8.90 -11.83 21.62
N VAL A 161 -8.55 -11.61 22.89
CA VAL A 161 -7.28 -10.98 23.28
C VAL A 161 -6.06 -11.83 22.90
N ASP A 162 -6.13 -13.15 23.10
CA ASP A 162 -5.04 -14.07 22.74
C ASP A 162 -4.84 -14.14 21.21
N GLU A 163 -5.92 -14.07 20.44
CA GLU A 163 -5.89 -14.00 18.97
C GLU A 163 -5.28 -12.69 18.47
N GLU A 164 -5.72 -11.54 18.98
CA GLU A 164 -5.12 -10.24 18.64
C GLU A 164 -3.65 -10.16 19.02
N LYS A 165 -3.26 -10.72 20.17
CA LYS A 165 -1.85 -10.78 20.57
C LYS A 165 -1.02 -11.61 19.60
N LYS A 166 -1.55 -12.73 19.10
CA LYS A 166 -0.89 -13.54 18.05
C LYS A 166 -0.80 -12.77 16.74
N ALA A 167 -1.87 -12.09 16.33
CA ALA A 167 -1.89 -11.28 15.12
C ALA A 167 -0.85 -10.13 15.19
N LEU A 168 -0.76 -9.44 16.33
CA LEU A 168 0.20 -8.36 16.56
C LEU A 168 1.66 -8.86 16.54
N ASN A 169 1.92 -10.03 17.14
CA ASN A 169 3.24 -10.67 17.06
C ASN A 169 3.60 -11.03 15.61
N TYR A 170 2.66 -11.60 14.87
CA TYR A 170 2.85 -11.91 13.45
C TYR A 170 3.16 -10.64 12.63
N LEU A 171 2.38 -9.57 12.83
CA LEU A 171 2.60 -8.29 12.17
C LEU A 171 3.99 -7.71 12.49
N SER A 172 4.45 -7.83 13.74
CA SER A 172 5.80 -7.39 14.14
C SER A 172 6.89 -8.15 13.39
N VAL A 173 6.73 -9.48 13.21
CA VAL A 173 7.68 -10.30 12.45
C VAL A 173 7.67 -9.91 10.98
N VAL A 174 6.49 -9.72 10.38
CA VAL A 174 6.36 -9.28 8.98
C VAL A 174 7.02 -7.92 8.78
N LYS A 175 6.78 -6.96 9.67
CA LYS A 175 7.39 -5.63 9.61
C LYS A 175 8.92 -5.68 9.71
N ALA A 176 9.46 -6.51 10.59
CA ALA A 176 10.91 -6.70 10.69
C ALA A 176 11.50 -7.30 9.40
N ARG A 177 10.80 -8.26 8.79
CA ARG A 177 11.20 -8.87 7.51
C ARG A 177 11.14 -7.86 6.36
N GLU A 178 10.10 -7.03 6.31
CA GLU A 178 9.95 -5.95 5.31
C GLU A 178 11.07 -4.91 5.44
N GLN A 179 11.43 -4.52 6.67
CA GLN A 179 12.55 -3.61 6.92
C GLN A 179 13.89 -4.21 6.49
N ALA A 180 14.13 -5.49 6.79
CA ALA A 180 15.33 -6.18 6.33
C ALA A 180 15.40 -6.24 4.80
N ALA A 181 14.32 -6.66 4.14
CA ALA A 181 14.26 -6.69 2.68
C ALA A 181 14.44 -5.30 2.05
N SER A 182 13.88 -4.25 2.67
CA SER A 182 14.07 -2.87 2.21
C SER A 182 15.53 -2.42 2.31
N MET A 183 16.23 -2.83 3.38
CA MET A 183 17.66 -2.56 3.53
C MET A 183 18.48 -3.33 2.48
N ASP A 184 18.13 -4.59 2.22
CA ASP A 184 18.79 -5.40 1.19
C ASP A 184 18.64 -4.77 -0.19
N VAL A 185 17.45 -4.25 -0.53
CA VAL A 185 17.22 -3.53 -1.79
C VAL A 185 18.10 -2.28 -1.88
N ILE A 186 18.24 -1.51 -0.80
CA ILE A 186 19.12 -0.33 -0.77
C ILE A 186 20.59 -0.74 -0.99
N ASN A 187 21.04 -1.80 -0.31
CA ASN A 187 22.39 -2.32 -0.46
C ASN A 187 22.66 -2.81 -1.89
N LEU A 188 21.71 -3.56 -2.48
CA LEU A 188 21.80 -4.03 -3.87
C LEU A 188 21.84 -2.87 -4.87
N GLN A 189 21.04 -1.82 -4.65
CA GLN A 189 21.11 -0.61 -5.48
C GLN A 189 22.46 0.09 -5.37
N GLN A 190 23.06 0.11 -4.18
CA GLN A 190 24.39 0.66 -3.98
C GLN A 190 25.48 -0.18 -4.65
N HIS A 191 25.43 -1.52 -4.52
CA HIS A 191 26.35 -2.43 -5.20
C HIS A 191 26.24 -2.31 -6.72
N LEU A 192 25.01 -2.30 -7.25
CA LEU A 192 24.78 -2.11 -8.68
C LEU A 192 25.37 -0.78 -9.18
N HIS A 193 25.21 0.31 -8.41
CA HIS A 193 25.80 1.60 -8.76
C HIS A 193 27.33 1.57 -8.74
N GLN A 194 27.93 0.88 -7.78
CA GLN A 194 29.39 0.69 -7.72
C GLN A 194 29.89 -0.11 -8.91
N GLU A 195 29.24 -1.23 -9.25
CA GLU A 195 29.60 -2.04 -10.43
C GLU A 195 29.52 -1.23 -11.72
N TYR A 196 28.49 -0.40 -11.90
CA TYR A 196 28.40 0.48 -13.08
C TYR A 196 29.55 1.50 -13.18
N GLU A 197 29.98 2.08 -12.05
CA GLU A 197 31.11 3.02 -12.07
C GLU A 197 32.45 2.30 -12.26
N GLU A 198 32.61 1.08 -11.73
CA GLU A 198 33.76 0.20 -11.98
C GLU A 198 33.84 -0.20 -13.46
N GLU A 199 32.75 -0.73 -14.04
CA GLU A 199 32.67 -1.09 -15.47
C GLU A 199 33.03 0.09 -16.37
N LYS A 200 32.54 1.28 -16.03
CA LYS A 200 32.83 2.52 -16.76
C LYS A 200 34.29 2.94 -16.60
N ALA A 201 34.91 2.74 -15.44
CA ALA A 201 36.32 2.99 -15.22
C ALA A 201 37.19 2.01 -16.02
N GLU A 202 36.87 0.72 -15.98
CA GLU A 202 37.52 -0.34 -16.77
C GLU A 202 37.40 -0.08 -18.27
N THR A 203 36.20 0.27 -18.74
CA THR A 203 35.96 0.63 -20.15
C THR A 203 36.81 1.84 -20.57
N ARG A 204 36.95 2.85 -19.70
CA ARG A 204 37.83 3.99 -19.97
C ARG A 204 39.30 3.57 -20.02
N GLN A 205 39.74 2.72 -19.11
CA GLN A 205 41.11 2.20 -19.09
C GLN A 205 41.40 1.38 -20.34
N ALA A 206 40.55 0.42 -20.69
CA ALA A 206 40.67 -0.41 -21.89
C ALA A 206 40.71 0.45 -23.17
N ASN A 207 39.85 1.48 -23.28
CA ASN A 207 39.89 2.42 -24.40
C ASN A 207 41.20 3.21 -24.46
N SER A 208 41.78 3.57 -23.31
CA SER A 208 43.08 4.25 -23.26
C SER A 208 44.22 3.34 -23.71
N GLU A 209 44.18 2.05 -23.36
CA GLU A 209 45.15 1.04 -23.77
C GLU A 209 45.03 0.75 -25.27
N ILE A 210 43.81 0.58 -25.78
CA ILE A 210 43.54 0.46 -27.22
C ILE A 210 44.12 1.66 -27.98
N ARG A 211 43.99 2.88 -27.45
CA ARG A 211 44.57 4.08 -28.08
C ARG A 211 46.10 4.01 -28.11
N LYS A 212 46.75 3.64 -27.00
CA LYS A 212 48.21 3.48 -26.94
C LYS A 212 48.71 2.43 -27.93
N LEU A 213 48.08 1.26 -27.96
CA LEU A 213 48.43 0.18 -28.89
C LEU A 213 48.23 0.61 -30.36
N LYS A 214 47.17 1.37 -30.67
CA LYS A 214 46.99 1.95 -32.01
C LYS A 214 48.10 2.92 -32.38
N GLU A 215 48.53 3.78 -31.45
CA GLU A 215 49.64 4.70 -31.69
C GLU A 215 50.97 3.97 -31.89
N GLU A 216 51.25 2.94 -31.09
CA GLU A 216 52.44 2.09 -31.24
C GLU A 216 52.43 1.34 -32.58
N LEU A 217 51.28 0.79 -32.98
CA LEU A 217 51.11 0.14 -34.28
C LEU A 217 51.39 1.11 -35.43
N VAL A 218 50.86 2.34 -35.36
CA VAL A 218 51.13 3.39 -36.37
C VAL A 218 52.60 3.78 -36.39
N ARG A 219 53.26 3.93 -35.23
CA ARG A 219 54.71 4.20 -35.16
C ARG A 219 55.51 3.06 -35.77
N SER A 220 55.22 1.82 -35.37
CA SER A 220 55.90 0.63 -35.90
C SER A 220 55.75 0.52 -37.41
N ARG A 221 54.54 0.75 -37.94
CA ARG A 221 54.29 0.77 -39.38
C ARG A 221 55.08 1.87 -40.07
N SER A 222 55.13 3.08 -39.50
CA SER A 222 55.93 4.18 -40.06
C SER A 222 57.42 3.86 -40.08
N VAL A 223 57.95 3.20 -39.05
CA VAL A 223 59.36 2.78 -39.01
C VAL A 223 59.63 1.73 -40.08
N ALA A 224 58.77 0.70 -40.18
CA ALA A 224 58.88 -0.32 -41.21
C ALA A 224 58.79 0.26 -42.64
N ASP A 225 57.87 1.21 -42.88
CA ASP A 225 57.76 1.91 -44.17
C ASP A 225 59.01 2.72 -44.51
N ILE A 226 59.65 3.35 -43.51
CA ILE A 226 60.92 4.08 -43.68
C ILE A 226 62.05 3.09 -44.00
N GLU A 227 62.16 2.00 -43.25
CA GLU A 227 63.17 0.94 -43.47
C GLU A 227 63.03 0.32 -44.86
N LEU A 228 61.81 -0.01 -45.30
CA LEU A 228 61.53 -0.49 -46.64
C LEU A 228 62.00 0.49 -47.71
N ARG A 229 61.68 1.79 -47.58
CA ARG A 229 62.15 2.82 -48.53
C ARG A 229 63.68 2.97 -48.54
N PHE A 230 64.33 2.83 -47.39
CA PHE A 230 65.78 2.86 -47.31
C PHE A 230 66.40 1.64 -47.99
N GLU A 231 65.84 0.46 -47.77
CA GLU A 231 66.29 -0.77 -48.45
C GLU A 231 66.03 -0.73 -49.95
N GLU A 232 64.87 -0.25 -50.40
CA GLU A 232 64.57 0.00 -51.81
C GLU A 232 65.62 0.92 -52.45
N LYS A 233 65.92 2.07 -51.83
CA LYS A 233 66.97 2.97 -52.33
C LYS A 233 68.35 2.32 -52.32
N ARG A 234 68.66 1.50 -51.31
CA ARG A 234 69.94 0.79 -51.22
C ARG A 234 70.07 -0.25 -52.32
N LEU A 235 68.98 -0.98 -52.61
CA LEU A 235 68.89 -1.93 -53.71
C LEU A 235 68.98 -1.23 -55.07
N GLU A 236 68.26 -0.12 -55.28
CA GLU A 236 68.38 0.70 -56.50
C GLU A 236 69.80 1.22 -56.69
N ALA A 237 70.48 1.69 -55.63
CA ALA A 237 71.86 2.15 -55.72
C ALA A 237 72.82 0.99 -56.06
N ARG A 238 72.59 -0.19 -55.48
CA ARG A 238 73.31 -1.43 -55.84
C ARG A 238 73.04 -1.84 -57.29
N GLU A 239 71.81 -1.72 -57.76
CA GLU A 239 71.44 -2.02 -59.13
C GLU A 239 72.05 -1.02 -60.10
N ARG A 240 72.03 0.29 -59.79
CA ARG A 240 72.69 1.35 -60.59
C ARG A 240 74.21 1.19 -60.64
N THR A 241 74.83 0.80 -59.54
CA THR A 241 76.28 0.52 -59.51
C THR A 241 76.61 -0.79 -60.21
N ALA A 242 75.72 -1.79 -60.15
CA ALA A 242 75.84 -3.00 -60.97
C ALA A 242 75.70 -2.64 -62.45
N THR A 243 74.64 -1.96 -62.89
CA THR A 243 74.45 -1.56 -64.30
C THR A 243 75.59 -0.66 -64.80
N ASN A 244 76.11 0.27 -64.00
CA ASN A 244 77.31 1.05 -64.35
C ASN A 244 78.59 0.21 -64.42
N LYS A 245 78.73 -0.82 -63.58
CA LYS A 245 79.84 -1.79 -63.69
C LYS A 245 79.68 -2.69 -64.90
N TRP A 246 78.44 -3.05 -65.28
CA TRP A 246 78.16 -3.87 -66.46
C TRP A 246 78.28 -3.05 -67.76
N SER A 247 77.99 -1.74 -67.77
CA SER A 247 78.25 -0.85 -68.92
C SER A 247 79.72 -0.47 -69.07
N SER A 248 80.52 -0.57 -68.01
CA SER A 248 81.96 -0.29 -68.02
C SER A 248 82.85 -1.55 -68.12
N ASN A 249 82.28 -2.76 -68.06
CA ASN A 249 82.99 -4.05 -68.16
C ASN A 249 82.54 -4.87 -69.39
N ASP A 250 82.35 -4.23 -70.55
CA ASP A 250 82.35 -4.96 -71.84
C ASP A 250 83.76 -5.12 -72.44
N THR A 251 84.79 -4.93 -71.61
CA THR A 251 86.13 -5.46 -71.89
C THR A 251 86.72 -6.08 -70.63
N THR A 252 86.90 -7.40 -70.69
CA THR A 252 87.87 -8.17 -69.91
C THR A 252 87.60 -8.30 -68.41
N GLU A 253 86.95 -9.39 -68.00
CA GLU A 253 87.65 -10.55 -67.41
C GLU A 253 86.66 -11.53 -66.76
N ARG A 254 86.60 -12.73 -67.35
CA ARG A 254 86.17 -13.97 -66.69
C ARG A 254 87.25 -14.34 -65.67
N GLY A 255 86.84 -14.63 -64.45
CA GLY A 255 87.69 -15.34 -63.51
C GLY A 255 87.27 -15.13 -62.07
N GLU A 256 86.75 -16.19 -61.45
CA GLU A 256 86.80 -16.42 -60.01
C GLU A 256 86.13 -15.38 -59.10
N ARG A 257 84.84 -15.57 -58.82
CA ARG A 257 84.21 -15.22 -57.52
C ARG A 257 82.80 -15.82 -57.40
N ALA A 258 82.71 -17.15 -57.41
CA ALA A 258 81.46 -17.88 -57.15
C ALA A 258 81.11 -18.00 -55.65
N ALA A 259 82.01 -17.63 -54.74
CA ALA A 259 81.84 -17.85 -53.29
C ALA A 259 80.91 -16.84 -52.54
N PRO A 260 80.78 -15.54 -52.89
CA PRO A 260 79.96 -14.63 -52.09
C PRO A 260 78.46 -14.71 -52.36
N ARG A 261 78.03 -15.18 -53.55
CA ARG A 261 76.61 -15.29 -53.91
C ARG A 261 75.91 -16.42 -53.17
N HIS A 262 76.61 -17.52 -52.94
CA HIS A 262 76.06 -18.68 -52.22
C HIS A 262 75.75 -18.36 -50.76
N ILE A 263 76.61 -17.60 -50.07
CA ILE A 263 76.40 -17.20 -48.66
C ILE A 263 75.20 -16.25 -48.52
N ILE A 264 75.01 -15.33 -49.47
CA ILE A 264 73.86 -14.40 -49.45
C ILE A 264 72.55 -15.17 -49.72
N ILE A 265 72.55 -16.08 -50.69
CA ILE A 265 71.40 -16.93 -51.00
C ILE A 265 71.04 -17.84 -49.82
N LEU A 266 72.04 -18.42 -49.13
CA LEU A 266 71.82 -19.22 -47.92
C LEU A 266 71.22 -18.39 -46.77
N ARG A 267 71.63 -17.14 -46.57
CA ARG A 267 71.03 -16.26 -45.55
C ARG A 267 69.59 -15.87 -45.87
N PHE A 268 69.29 -15.56 -47.13
CA PHE A 268 67.91 -15.29 -47.55
C PHE A 268 67.02 -16.52 -47.41
N HIS A 269 67.52 -17.72 -47.73
CA HIS A 269 66.76 -18.95 -47.50
C HIS A 269 66.58 -19.26 -46.01
N GLU A 270 67.54 -18.91 -45.15
CA GLU A 270 67.38 -19.05 -43.69
C GLU A 270 66.32 -18.09 -43.14
N GLU A 271 66.32 -16.82 -43.57
CA GLU A 271 65.32 -15.82 -43.20
C GLU A 271 63.92 -16.18 -43.73
N GLU A 272 63.83 -16.64 -44.98
CA GLU A 272 62.59 -17.15 -45.58
C GLU A 272 62.06 -18.36 -44.81
N ARG A 273 62.95 -19.25 -44.36
CA ARG A 273 62.57 -20.40 -43.54
C ARG A 273 62.09 -19.98 -42.15
N GLN A 274 62.75 -19.02 -41.51
CA GLN A 274 62.31 -18.46 -40.22
C GLN A 274 60.94 -17.80 -40.33
N LEU A 275 60.68 -17.02 -41.39
CA LEU A 275 59.37 -16.42 -41.62
C LEU A 275 58.30 -17.46 -41.90
N LEU A 276 58.63 -18.54 -42.61
CA LEU A 276 57.70 -19.65 -42.84
C LEU A 276 57.35 -20.36 -41.52
N ASP A 277 58.33 -20.61 -40.66
CA ASP A 277 58.14 -21.21 -39.33
C ASP A 277 57.28 -20.27 -38.45
N GLU A 278 57.55 -18.96 -38.43
CA GLU A 278 56.73 -17.98 -37.70
C GLU A 278 55.29 -17.89 -38.23
N MET A 279 55.10 -17.99 -39.55
CA MET A 279 53.77 -18.05 -40.15
C MET A 279 53.02 -19.32 -39.76
N GLU A 280 53.71 -20.44 -39.63
CA GLU A 280 53.13 -21.71 -39.18
C GLU A 280 52.73 -21.62 -37.69
N ASP A 281 53.59 -21.06 -36.83
CA ASP A 281 53.30 -20.80 -35.42
C ASP A 281 52.11 -19.85 -35.22
N ILE A 282 51.98 -18.81 -36.06
CA ILE A 282 50.83 -17.89 -36.00
C ILE A 282 49.54 -18.60 -36.43
N LYS A 283 49.60 -19.46 -37.47
CA LYS A 283 48.44 -20.24 -37.92
C LYS A 283 47.99 -21.23 -36.84
N GLU A 284 48.94 -21.88 -36.15
CA GLU A 284 48.63 -22.79 -35.06
C GLU A 284 47.99 -22.05 -33.87
N ARG A 285 48.57 -20.92 -33.45
CA ARG A 285 47.97 -20.07 -32.40
C ARG A 285 46.56 -19.59 -32.75
N HIS A 286 46.36 -19.15 -33.98
CA HIS A 286 45.03 -18.73 -34.45
C HIS A 286 44.04 -19.90 -34.50
N ALA A 287 44.48 -21.11 -34.84
CA ALA A 287 43.63 -22.30 -34.81
C ALA A 287 43.18 -22.65 -33.38
N ILE A 288 44.10 -22.59 -32.41
CA ILE A 288 43.82 -22.81 -30.99
C ILE A 288 42.86 -21.74 -30.47
N GLU A 289 43.10 -20.47 -30.78
CA GLU A 289 42.23 -19.37 -30.35
C GLU A 289 40.82 -19.50 -30.94
N LYS A 290 40.70 -19.88 -32.22
CA LYS A 290 39.41 -20.15 -32.86
C LYS A 290 38.67 -21.31 -32.17
N GLN A 291 39.39 -22.36 -31.77
CA GLN A 291 38.80 -23.48 -31.04
C GLN A 291 38.34 -23.08 -29.63
N ALA A 292 39.14 -22.28 -28.92
CA ALA A 292 38.78 -21.73 -27.61
C ALA A 292 37.55 -20.80 -27.70
N ALA A 293 37.48 -19.94 -28.71
CA ALA A 293 36.33 -19.06 -28.96
C ALA A 293 35.05 -19.86 -29.24
N LEU A 294 35.15 -20.94 -30.03
CA LEU A 294 34.02 -21.84 -30.28
C LEU A 294 33.56 -22.54 -28.99
N ALA A 295 34.50 -23.05 -28.18
CA ALA A 295 34.17 -23.68 -26.89
C ALA A 295 33.50 -22.69 -25.93
N HIS A 296 34.00 -21.45 -25.88
CA HIS A 296 33.39 -20.39 -25.06
C HIS A 296 31.98 -20.02 -25.55
N ALA A 297 31.78 -19.93 -26.87
CA ALA A 297 30.46 -19.65 -27.45
C ALA A 297 29.45 -20.78 -27.13
N LEU A 298 29.87 -22.05 -27.19
CA LEU A 298 29.03 -23.18 -26.81
C LEU A 298 28.66 -23.13 -25.32
N SER A 299 29.63 -22.88 -24.43
CA SER A 299 29.35 -22.76 -23.00
C SER A 299 28.41 -21.60 -22.67
N MET A 300 28.53 -20.47 -23.39
CA MET A 300 27.59 -19.35 -23.22
C MET A 300 26.19 -19.69 -23.70
N ASN A 301 26.04 -20.43 -24.81
CA ASN A 301 24.74 -20.89 -25.27
C ASN A 301 24.08 -21.87 -24.28
N GLU A 302 24.84 -22.81 -23.70
CA GLU A 302 24.34 -23.71 -22.65
C GLU A 302 23.86 -22.92 -21.43
N LYS A 303 24.59 -21.89 -21.01
CA LYS A 303 24.16 -21.01 -19.91
C LYS A 303 22.90 -20.22 -20.25
N ILE A 304 22.77 -19.74 -21.49
CA ILE A 304 21.57 -19.04 -21.95
C ILE A 304 20.36 -19.99 -21.92
N GLU A 305 20.51 -21.24 -22.38
CA GLU A 305 19.47 -22.25 -22.30
C GLU A 305 19.09 -22.55 -20.84
N GLN A 306 20.08 -22.73 -19.96
CA GLN A 306 19.83 -22.95 -18.53
C GLN A 306 19.06 -21.79 -17.89
N ILE A 307 19.42 -20.54 -18.19
CA ILE A 307 18.70 -19.36 -17.68
C ILE A 307 17.27 -19.31 -18.22
N ASN A 308 17.06 -19.69 -19.48
CA ASN A 308 15.71 -19.75 -20.07
C ASN A 308 14.87 -20.86 -19.43
N ASP A 309 15.44 -22.02 -19.14
CA ASP A 309 14.78 -23.11 -18.43
C ASP A 309 14.43 -22.72 -17.00
N ASP A 310 15.33 -22.05 -16.28
CA ASP A 310 15.05 -21.55 -14.94
C ASP A 310 13.98 -20.46 -14.97
N ARG A 311 14.02 -19.56 -15.95
CA ARG A 311 12.97 -18.53 -16.15
C ARG A 311 11.60 -19.16 -16.39
N THR A 312 11.50 -20.17 -17.24
CA THR A 312 10.23 -20.84 -17.53
C THR A 312 9.71 -21.59 -16.29
N ARG A 313 10.59 -22.27 -15.55
CA ARG A 313 10.23 -22.90 -14.27
C ARG A 313 9.71 -21.89 -13.25
N TRP A 314 10.40 -20.77 -13.09
CA TRP A 314 9.96 -19.69 -12.19
C TRP A 314 8.59 -19.15 -12.58
N GLN A 315 8.39 -18.91 -13.88
CA GLN A 315 7.11 -18.42 -14.41
C GLN A 315 5.98 -19.43 -14.14
N ASP A 316 6.20 -20.72 -14.38
CA ASP A 316 5.21 -21.78 -14.11
C ASP A 316 4.89 -21.90 -12.62
N THR A 317 5.90 -21.79 -11.74
CA THR A 317 5.68 -21.83 -10.28
C THR A 317 4.90 -20.62 -9.80
N SER A 318 5.24 -19.42 -10.29
CA SER A 318 4.54 -18.18 -9.95
C SER A 318 3.09 -18.22 -10.42
N ASP A 319 2.83 -18.62 -11.67
CA ASP A 319 1.49 -18.74 -12.21
C ASP A 319 0.64 -19.76 -11.42
N ARG A 320 1.26 -20.87 -10.98
CA ARG A 320 0.59 -21.86 -10.15
C ARG A 320 0.24 -21.32 -8.76
N GLU A 321 1.11 -20.53 -8.15
CA GLU A 321 0.85 -19.90 -6.84
C GLU A 321 -0.24 -18.84 -6.94
N ILE A 322 -0.21 -18.00 -7.99
CA ILE A 322 -1.26 -17.01 -8.26
C ILE A 322 -2.62 -17.70 -8.44
N ARG A 323 -2.69 -18.78 -9.23
CA ARG A 323 -3.94 -19.54 -9.41
C ARG A 323 -4.45 -20.14 -8.10
N LYS A 324 -3.56 -20.69 -7.26
CA LYS A 324 -3.94 -21.23 -5.94
C LYS A 324 -4.49 -20.15 -5.01
N ALA A 325 -3.85 -18.97 -4.99
CA ALA A 325 -4.33 -17.83 -4.21
C ALA A 325 -5.72 -17.37 -4.68
N GLN A 326 -5.90 -17.21 -5.99
CA GLN A 326 -7.20 -16.86 -6.58
C GLN A 326 -8.28 -17.89 -6.28
N GLU A 327 -7.97 -19.19 -6.35
CA GLU A 327 -8.93 -20.25 -6.03
C GLU A 327 -9.31 -20.24 -4.55
N SER A 328 -8.36 -19.95 -3.66
CA SER A 328 -8.62 -19.76 -2.22
C SER A 328 -9.54 -18.57 -1.97
N ASP A 329 -9.26 -17.42 -2.60
CA ASP A 329 -10.07 -16.21 -2.45
C ASP A 329 -11.50 -16.42 -2.98
N ILE A 330 -11.64 -17.08 -4.13
CA ILE A 330 -12.95 -17.44 -4.69
C ILE A 330 -13.72 -18.34 -3.73
N LYS A 331 -13.07 -19.31 -3.07
CA LYS A 331 -13.71 -20.17 -2.06
C LYS A 331 -14.19 -19.37 -0.85
N VAL A 332 -13.37 -18.46 -0.33
CA VAL A 332 -13.75 -17.58 0.79
C VAL A 332 -14.93 -16.69 0.42
N LEU A 333 -14.88 -16.03 -0.75
CA LEU A 333 -15.97 -15.18 -1.24
C LEU A 333 -17.26 -15.97 -1.49
N THR A 334 -17.15 -17.19 -2.02
CA THR A 334 -18.31 -18.06 -2.24
C THR A 334 -18.94 -18.50 -0.92
N THR A 335 -18.11 -18.84 0.08
CA THR A 335 -18.58 -19.19 1.42
C THR A 335 -19.29 -18.00 2.05
N ARG A 336 -18.65 -16.82 2.04
CA ARG A 336 -19.24 -15.59 2.58
C ARG A 336 -20.54 -15.19 1.89
N ARG A 337 -20.63 -15.34 0.56
CA ARG A 337 -21.88 -15.12 -0.19
C ARG A 337 -22.97 -16.06 0.29
N ASN A 338 -22.66 -17.33 0.49
CA ASN A 338 -23.64 -18.31 0.96
C ASN A 338 -24.11 -18.00 2.39
N ASP A 339 -23.20 -17.61 3.29
CA ASP A 339 -23.55 -17.20 4.66
C ASP A 339 -24.52 -16.00 4.66
N ILE A 340 -24.27 -15.00 3.80
CA ILE A 340 -25.16 -13.83 3.66
C ILE A 340 -26.52 -14.22 3.09
N LEU A 341 -26.56 -15.17 2.14
CA LEU A 341 -27.82 -15.67 1.58
C LEU A 341 -28.63 -16.42 2.64
N GLU A 342 -27.97 -17.23 3.48
CA GLU A 342 -28.62 -17.92 4.60
C GLU A 342 -29.15 -16.92 5.63
N GLU A 343 -28.36 -15.90 6.00
CA GLU A 343 -28.81 -14.83 6.89
C GLU A 343 -30.02 -14.09 6.33
N LEU A 344 -30.02 -13.77 5.03
CA LEU A 344 -31.13 -13.10 4.37
C LEU A 344 -32.40 -13.96 4.38
N ASP A 345 -32.29 -15.26 4.13
CA ASP A 345 -33.42 -16.20 4.19
C ASP A 345 -34.00 -16.27 5.62
N THR A 346 -33.16 -16.31 6.66
CA THR A 346 -33.62 -16.29 8.05
C THR A 346 -34.34 -14.98 8.42
N LEU A 347 -33.83 -13.83 7.98
CA LEU A 347 -34.47 -12.53 8.20
C LEU A 347 -35.80 -12.42 7.46
N GLN A 348 -35.88 -12.97 6.25
CA GLN A 348 -37.10 -12.99 5.46
C GLN A 348 -38.16 -13.89 6.10
N GLY A 349 -37.77 -15.08 6.59
CA GLY A 349 -38.65 -15.94 7.37
C GLY A 349 -39.19 -15.26 8.63
N ARG A 350 -38.33 -14.58 9.41
CA ARG A 350 -38.75 -13.81 10.58
C ARG A 350 -39.74 -12.70 10.25
N LYS A 351 -39.51 -11.98 9.15
CA LYS A 351 -40.42 -10.93 8.68
C LYS A 351 -41.78 -11.51 8.29
N ASP A 352 -41.80 -12.65 7.61
CA ASP A 352 -43.04 -13.32 7.22
C ASP A 352 -43.82 -13.82 8.45
N ASP A 353 -43.12 -14.36 9.46
CA ASP A 353 -43.71 -14.73 10.75
C ASP A 353 -44.32 -13.53 11.49
N GLU A 354 -43.59 -12.40 11.56
CA GLU A 354 -44.10 -11.15 12.16
C GLU A 354 -45.35 -10.64 11.44
N VAL A 355 -45.36 -10.66 10.10
CA VAL A 355 -46.53 -10.27 9.29
C VAL A 355 -47.71 -11.19 9.56
N MET A 356 -47.48 -12.50 9.69
CA MET A 356 -48.51 -13.47 10.02
C MET A 356 -49.06 -13.27 11.44
N GLU A 357 -48.20 -12.96 12.41
CA GLU A 357 -48.61 -12.67 13.79
C GLU A 357 -49.45 -11.39 13.87
N VAL A 358 -49.07 -10.33 13.15
CA VAL A 358 -49.85 -9.08 13.05
C VAL A 358 -51.23 -9.35 12.45
N LYS A 359 -51.30 -10.07 11.32
CA LYS A 359 -52.58 -10.46 10.70
C LYS A 359 -53.47 -11.26 11.66
N LEU A 360 -52.89 -12.19 12.41
CA LEU A 360 -53.64 -12.99 13.40
C LEU A 360 -54.15 -12.14 14.56
N LYS A 361 -53.36 -11.16 15.04
CA LYS A 361 -53.77 -10.21 16.08
C LYS A 361 -54.88 -9.28 15.59
N GLU A 362 -54.79 -8.78 14.37
CA GLU A 362 -55.83 -7.97 13.74
C GLU A 362 -57.13 -8.76 13.59
N GLN A 363 -57.07 -10.01 13.11
CA GLN A 363 -58.26 -10.86 12.97
C GLN A 363 -58.92 -11.13 14.34
N LYS A 364 -58.13 -11.44 15.37
CA LYS A 364 -58.66 -11.59 16.74
C LYS A 364 -59.27 -10.30 17.28
N ALA A 365 -58.69 -9.14 16.96
CA ALA A 365 -59.23 -7.84 17.36
C ALA A 365 -60.55 -7.53 16.64
N THR A 366 -60.65 -7.84 15.34
CA THR A 366 -61.90 -7.69 14.58
C THR A 366 -62.99 -8.60 15.11
N ASP A 367 -62.67 -9.86 15.43
CA ASP A 367 -63.64 -10.82 15.98
C ASP A 367 -64.17 -10.36 17.35
N ARG A 368 -63.29 -9.85 18.21
CA ARG A 368 -63.68 -9.26 19.51
C ARG A 368 -64.59 -8.05 19.33
N ARG A 369 -64.31 -7.19 18.35
CA ARG A 369 -65.13 -6.00 18.07
C ARG A 369 -66.53 -6.40 17.59
N VAL A 370 -66.63 -7.32 16.63
CA VAL A 370 -67.90 -7.83 16.11
C VAL A 370 -68.71 -8.51 17.22
N SER A 371 -68.07 -9.34 18.05
CA SER A 371 -68.74 -9.97 19.19
C SER A 371 -69.24 -8.94 20.22
N GLY A 372 -68.44 -7.91 20.51
CA GLY A 372 -68.84 -6.79 21.39
C GLY A 372 -70.02 -5.98 20.84
N GLU A 373 -70.02 -5.69 19.54
CA GLU A 373 -71.14 -5.02 18.84
C GLU A 373 -72.42 -5.87 18.91
N HIS A 374 -72.33 -7.18 18.67
CA HIS A 374 -73.46 -8.09 18.81
C HIS A 374 -74.03 -8.10 20.24
N LEU A 375 -73.16 -8.14 21.25
CA LEU A 375 -73.58 -8.12 22.65
C LEU A 375 -74.27 -6.79 23.00
N ALA A 376 -73.73 -5.66 22.54
CA ALA A 376 -74.30 -4.34 22.77
C ALA A 376 -75.69 -4.18 22.11
N ILE A 377 -75.86 -4.69 20.88
CA ILE A 377 -77.16 -4.72 20.20
C ILE A 377 -78.14 -5.58 21.00
N HIS A 378 -77.71 -6.76 21.45
CA HIS A 378 -78.56 -7.66 22.23
C HIS A 378 -79.00 -7.04 23.56
N THR A 379 -78.08 -6.40 24.31
CA THR A 379 -78.43 -5.70 25.56
C THR A 379 -79.40 -4.56 25.31
N HIS A 380 -79.18 -3.76 24.26
CA HIS A 380 -80.09 -2.67 23.90
C HIS A 380 -81.50 -3.19 23.56
N LEU A 381 -81.61 -4.31 22.85
CA LEU A 381 -82.90 -4.97 22.57
C LEU A 381 -83.60 -5.45 23.84
N MET A 382 -82.87 -6.02 24.80
CA MET A 382 -83.42 -6.45 26.09
C MET A 382 -83.88 -5.26 26.93
N ASP A 383 -83.09 -4.18 26.99
CA ASP A 383 -83.43 -2.96 27.72
C ASP A 383 -84.68 -2.29 27.12
N THR A 384 -84.76 -2.20 25.78
CA THR A 384 -85.94 -1.65 25.11
C THR A 384 -87.19 -2.53 25.31
N ALA A 385 -87.05 -3.85 25.28
CA ALA A 385 -88.15 -4.77 25.63
C ALA A 385 -88.59 -4.61 27.10
N GLY A 386 -87.64 -4.47 28.03
CA GLY A 386 -87.90 -4.21 29.44
C GLY A 386 -88.62 -2.89 29.70
N VAL A 387 -88.19 -1.81 29.02
CA VAL A 387 -88.89 -0.52 29.03
C VAL A 387 -90.32 -0.67 28.50
N GLY A 388 -90.52 -1.44 27.43
CA GLY A 388 -91.85 -1.73 26.89
C GLY A 388 -92.77 -2.42 27.90
N LEU A 389 -92.27 -3.44 28.60
CA LEU A 389 -92.98 -4.14 29.69
C LEU A 389 -93.33 -3.19 30.84
N LEU A 390 -92.36 -2.39 31.31
CA LEU A 390 -92.59 -1.41 32.38
C LEU A 390 -93.64 -0.36 31.99
N GLN A 391 -93.58 0.15 30.76
CA GLN A 391 -94.57 1.10 30.25
C GLN A 391 -95.96 0.47 30.12
N HIS A 392 -96.06 -0.79 29.69
CA HIS A 392 -97.33 -1.51 29.64
C HIS A 392 -97.92 -1.71 31.04
N GLN A 393 -97.10 -2.15 31.99
CA GLN A 393 -97.51 -2.36 33.38
C GLN A 393 -97.88 -1.04 34.08
N GLY A 394 -97.14 0.04 33.78
CA GLY A 394 -97.46 1.39 34.21
C GLY A 394 -98.80 1.89 33.65
N ARG A 395 -99.08 1.63 32.37
CA ARG A 395 -100.40 1.93 31.76
C ARG A 395 -101.53 1.17 32.44
N LEU A 396 -101.37 -0.15 32.65
CA LEU A 396 -102.34 -0.97 33.37
C LEU A 396 -102.57 -0.49 34.81
N TYR A 397 -101.52 -0.06 35.49
CA TYR A 397 -101.62 0.51 36.83
C TYR A 397 -102.37 1.85 36.83
N ILE A 398 -102.06 2.75 35.89
CA ILE A 398 -102.79 4.03 35.72
C ILE A 398 -104.26 3.77 35.40
N GLU A 399 -104.56 2.79 34.55
CA GLU A 399 -105.94 2.42 34.19
C GLU A 399 -106.71 1.83 35.38
N LYS A 400 -106.08 0.92 36.14
CA LYS A 400 -106.61 0.43 37.43
C LYS A 400 -106.84 1.57 38.43
N ARG A 401 -105.92 2.53 38.52
CA ARG A 401 -106.04 3.68 39.42
C ARG A 401 -107.19 4.60 38.98
N LYS A 402 -107.35 4.88 37.68
CA LYS A 402 -108.50 5.63 37.13
C LYS A 402 -109.84 4.91 37.37
N LEU A 403 -109.86 3.58 37.34
CA LEU A 403 -111.05 2.77 37.69
C LEU A 403 -111.36 2.79 39.20
N LEU A 404 -110.35 2.93 40.05
CA LEU A 404 -110.51 3.08 41.50
C LEU A 404 -110.94 4.51 41.88
N ASP A 405 -110.37 5.52 41.23
CA ASP A 405 -110.72 6.93 41.43
C ASP A 405 -112.13 7.24 40.87
N SER A 406 -112.57 6.58 39.79
CA SER A 406 -113.94 6.72 39.28
C SER A 406 -115.01 6.00 40.12
N LYS A 407 -114.62 5.15 41.08
CA LYS A 407 -115.54 4.49 42.05
C LYS A 407 -115.62 5.19 43.41
N LYS A 408 -114.87 6.26 43.66
CA LYS A 408 -114.95 7.08 44.89
C LYS A 408 -115.12 8.56 44.55
N GLY A 409 -116.35 9.01 44.34
CA GLY A 409 -116.62 10.45 44.33
C GLY A 409 -117.89 10.91 43.61
N GLY A 410 -119.06 10.43 44.03
CA GLY A 410 -120.30 11.15 43.78
C GLY A 410 -120.52 12.22 44.86
N LYS A 411 -120.88 13.44 44.41
CA LYS A 411 -121.82 14.42 45.02
C LYS A 411 -121.25 15.80 45.47
N LYS A 412 -121.92 16.83 44.93
CA LYS A 412 -122.17 18.22 45.40
C LYS A 412 -121.16 19.35 45.07
N GLY A 413 -121.65 20.34 44.31
CA GLY A 413 -121.66 21.74 44.74
C GLY A 413 -120.84 22.77 43.93
N GLY A 414 -121.53 23.63 43.19
CA GLY A 414 -121.39 25.10 43.33
C GLY A 414 -120.18 25.86 42.75
N LYS A 415 -120.52 26.74 41.79
CA LYS A 415 -120.21 28.19 41.71
C LYS A 415 -118.82 28.71 41.25
N GLU A 416 -118.93 29.64 40.28
CA GLU A 416 -118.19 30.90 40.08
C GLU A 416 -116.67 30.90 39.77
N GLY A 417 -116.35 31.38 38.56
CA GLY A 417 -115.58 32.63 38.40
C GLY A 417 -114.09 32.54 38.04
N GLY A 418 -113.73 33.15 36.91
CA GLY A 418 -112.56 34.06 36.88
C GLY A 418 -111.32 33.67 36.05
N LYS A 419 -111.24 34.23 34.83
CA LYS A 419 -110.16 35.12 34.32
C LYS A 419 -108.67 34.83 34.65
N LYS A 420 -107.86 34.63 33.59
CA LYS A 420 -106.72 35.47 33.08
C LYS A 420 -105.75 34.59 32.26
N LYS A 421 -105.55 34.88 30.97
CA LYS A 421 -104.40 35.65 30.41
C LYS A 421 -103.02 35.16 30.88
N LYS A 422 -102.26 34.53 29.99
CA LYS A 422 -101.18 35.20 29.26
C LYS A 422 -100.85 34.45 27.97
#